data_AF-A0A7W9FU40-F1
#
_entry.id   AF-A0A7W9FU40-F1
#
_cell.length_a   1.000
_cell.length_b   1.000
_cell.length_c   1.000
_cell.angle_alpha   90.00
_cell.angle_beta   90.00
_cell.angle_gamma   90.00
#
_symmetry.space_group_name_H-M   'P 1'
#
loop_
_entity.id
_entity.type
_entity.pdbx_description
1 polymer ?
#
loop_
_entity_poly.entity_id
_entity_poly.type
_entity_poly.pdbx_seq_one_letter_code
_entity_poly.pdbx_strand_id
1 'polypeptide(L)'
;MRDGPGPWRLDATRGARFVNPGRPISPDTMAIHHILDEWVQDAGYWKAVAPPILRPEAGVIALAAHRASFEQRYCTPALSGGAKWICTWKCALRLWPDLPRFSNQMLRYLRRPEGLVHELGLPAHRALPDAYVTAHHLRDMLNQTTVEQLLVWSREPGLLPRVPTGPERGKAWSAVDADRLQALASGRDIDIAFTAATELRRRDLITDTAVRTSDQGRLL
;
A
#
# COMPACT_ATOMS: atom_id res chain seq x y z
N MET A 1 18.25 -0.45 3.10
CA MET A 1 19.25 -0.96 4.08
C MET A 1 19.54 0.11 5.12
N ARG A 2 20.13 -0.27 6.26
CA ARG A 2 20.56 0.66 7.32
C ARG A 2 21.77 0.08 8.05
N ASP A 3 22.88 0.80 8.05
CA ASP A 3 24.10 0.42 8.77
C ASP A 3 24.09 1.07 10.16
N GLY A 4 23.92 0.26 11.22
CA GLY A 4 23.87 0.75 12.59
C GLY A 4 22.75 1.78 12.83
N PRO A 5 23.01 2.88 13.58
CA PRO A 5 22.02 3.91 13.89
C PRO A 5 21.85 4.97 12.79
N GLY A 6 22.51 4.83 11.63
CA GLY A 6 22.41 5.79 10.52
C GLY A 6 21.01 5.83 9.86
N PRO A 7 20.75 6.79 8.95
CA PRO A 7 19.48 6.82 8.24
C PRO A 7 19.33 5.62 7.30
N TRP A 8 18.08 5.24 7.02
CA TRP A 8 17.75 4.29 5.97
C TRP A 8 18.14 4.81 4.59
N ARG A 9 18.70 3.93 3.78
CA ARG A 9 19.15 4.20 2.40
C ARG A 9 18.60 3.15 1.44
N LEU A 10 18.45 3.53 0.18
CA LEU A 10 18.21 2.59 -0.90
C LEU A 10 19.54 2.02 -1.38
N ASP A 11 19.56 0.74 -1.71
CA ASP A 11 20.63 0.15 -2.50
C ASP A 11 20.31 0.28 -4.00
N ALA A 12 21.25 -0.14 -4.84
CA ALA A 12 21.11 -0.09 -6.30
C ALA A 12 20.31 -1.27 -6.88
N THR A 13 19.96 -2.27 -6.06
CA THR A 13 19.31 -3.50 -6.51
C THR A 13 17.87 -3.21 -6.88
N ARG A 14 17.52 -3.57 -8.11
CA ARG A 14 16.17 -3.42 -8.63
C ARG A 14 15.99 -4.30 -9.85
N GLY A 15 14.75 -4.72 -10.10
CA GLY A 15 14.45 -5.52 -11.29
C GLY A 15 12.96 -5.73 -11.49
N ALA A 16 12.63 -6.31 -12.63
CA ALA A 16 11.32 -6.85 -12.94
C ALA A 16 11.48 -8.20 -13.64
N ARG A 17 10.41 -9.01 -13.58
CA ARG A 17 10.29 -10.28 -14.28
C ARG A 17 8.92 -10.34 -14.92
N PHE A 18 8.87 -10.80 -16.16
CA PHE A 18 7.62 -11.26 -16.75
C PHE A 18 7.23 -12.59 -16.14
N VAL A 19 5.92 -12.82 -16.07
CA VAL A 19 5.34 -14.07 -15.60
C VAL A 19 4.22 -14.46 -16.53
N ASN A 20 4.16 -15.75 -16.87
CA ASN A 20 3.03 -16.27 -17.62
C ASN A 20 1.84 -16.36 -16.65
N PRO A 21 0.73 -15.64 -16.92
CA PRO A 21 -0.45 -15.66 -16.05
C PRO A 21 -1.29 -16.94 -16.17
N GLY A 22 -0.96 -17.84 -17.10
CA GLY A 22 -1.70 -19.09 -17.37
C GLY A 22 -3.05 -18.90 -18.06
N ARG A 23 -3.32 -17.69 -18.54
CA ARG A 23 -4.56 -17.31 -19.24
C ARG A 23 -4.30 -16.09 -20.12
N PRO A 24 -5.10 -15.85 -21.17
CA PRO A 24 -4.98 -14.62 -21.96
C PRO A 24 -5.12 -13.36 -21.09
N ILE A 25 -4.32 -12.34 -21.37
CA ILE A 25 -4.45 -11.03 -20.75
C ILE A 25 -5.60 -10.28 -21.44
N SER A 26 -6.54 -9.69 -20.68
CA SER A 26 -7.64 -8.95 -21.30
C SER A 26 -7.16 -7.62 -21.92
N PRO A 27 -7.78 -7.14 -23.01
CA PRO A 27 -7.48 -5.83 -23.58
C PRO A 27 -7.55 -4.69 -22.56
N ASP A 28 -8.52 -4.71 -21.63
CA ASP A 28 -8.62 -3.72 -20.54
C ASP A 28 -7.39 -3.72 -19.62
N THR A 29 -6.82 -4.89 -19.32
CA THR A 29 -5.59 -4.99 -18.52
C THR A 29 -4.37 -4.54 -19.33
N MET A 30 -4.31 -4.93 -20.61
CA MET A 30 -3.26 -4.47 -21.54
C MET A 30 -3.27 -2.96 -21.70
N ALA A 31 -4.44 -2.31 -21.72
CA ALA A 31 -4.56 -0.86 -21.82
C ALA A 31 -3.97 -0.11 -20.60
N ILE A 32 -3.85 -0.78 -19.45
CA ILE A 32 -3.26 -0.20 -18.23
C ILE A 32 -1.73 -0.37 -18.23
N HIS A 33 -1.24 -1.60 -18.43
CA HIS A 33 0.17 -1.90 -18.22
C HIS A 33 0.99 -2.09 -19.51
N HIS A 34 0.33 -2.20 -20.66
CA HIS A 34 0.93 -2.44 -21.99
C HIS A 34 1.87 -3.66 -22.04
N ILE A 35 1.42 -4.80 -21.53
CA ILE A 35 2.12 -6.10 -21.59
C ILE A 35 1.25 -6.97 -22.48
N LEU A 36 1.85 -7.60 -23.48
CA LEU A 36 1.16 -8.46 -24.43
C LEU A 36 1.35 -9.94 -24.08
N ASP A 37 0.45 -10.79 -24.56
CA ASP A 37 0.52 -12.23 -24.31
C ASP A 37 1.82 -12.84 -24.89
N GLU A 38 2.26 -12.37 -26.06
CA GLU A 38 3.47 -12.85 -26.73
C GLU A 38 4.75 -12.54 -25.94
N TRP A 39 4.72 -11.53 -25.06
CA TRP A 39 5.87 -11.17 -24.22
C TRP A 39 6.02 -12.07 -23.00
N VAL A 40 4.94 -12.76 -22.61
CA VAL A 40 4.88 -13.53 -21.37
C VAL A 40 4.65 -15.02 -21.59
N GLN A 41 4.32 -15.46 -22.81
CA GLN A 41 4.01 -16.85 -23.11
C GLN A 41 5.12 -17.83 -22.69
N ASP A 42 6.39 -17.44 -22.87
CA ASP A 42 7.56 -18.27 -22.55
C ASP A 42 8.11 -18.00 -21.13
N ALA A 43 7.47 -17.13 -20.37
CA ALA A 43 7.88 -16.82 -19.00
C ALA A 43 7.41 -17.91 -18.00
N GLY A 44 8.07 -17.98 -16.84
CA GLY A 44 7.65 -18.88 -15.77
C GLY A 44 6.31 -18.48 -15.15
N TYR A 45 5.56 -19.46 -14.64
CA TYR A 45 4.34 -19.20 -13.88
C TYR A 45 4.63 -18.54 -12.52
N TRP A 46 3.67 -17.75 -12.02
CA TRP A 46 3.82 -16.99 -10.77
C TRP A 46 4.32 -17.82 -9.57
N LYS A 47 3.79 -19.04 -9.39
CA LYS A 47 4.20 -19.92 -8.29
C LYS A 47 5.68 -20.31 -8.30
N ALA A 48 6.31 -20.33 -9.48
CA ALA A 48 7.74 -20.60 -9.63
C ALA A 48 8.58 -19.30 -9.54
N VAL A 49 8.09 -18.20 -10.11
CA VAL A 49 8.85 -16.93 -10.18
C VAL A 49 8.84 -16.16 -8.85
N ALA A 50 7.74 -16.20 -8.10
CA ALA A 50 7.54 -15.36 -6.92
C ALA A 50 8.44 -15.68 -5.71
N PRO A 51 8.63 -16.95 -5.29
CA PRO A 51 9.36 -17.26 -4.06
C PRO A 51 10.75 -16.63 -3.94
N PRO A 52 11.66 -16.71 -4.94
CA PRO A 52 12.99 -16.08 -4.81
C PRO A 52 12.94 -14.55 -4.76
N ILE A 53 11.88 -13.92 -5.29
CA ILE A 53 11.69 -12.47 -5.22
C ILE A 53 11.17 -12.04 -3.84
N LEU A 54 10.22 -12.81 -3.30
CA LEU A 54 9.57 -12.51 -2.01
C LEU A 54 10.37 -12.99 -0.79
N ARG A 55 11.36 -13.87 -1.01
CA ARG A 55 12.23 -14.47 0.01
C ARG A 55 13.70 -14.38 -0.43
N PRO A 56 14.27 -13.17 -0.51
CA PRO A 56 15.69 -13.05 -0.82
C PRO A 56 16.52 -13.77 0.25
N GLU A 57 17.62 -14.41 -0.14
CA GLU A 57 18.46 -15.23 0.76
C GLU A 57 18.99 -14.45 1.97
N ALA A 58 19.29 -13.17 1.78
CA ALA A 58 19.72 -12.27 2.86
C ALA A 58 18.62 -11.97 3.89
N GLY A 59 17.38 -12.37 3.61
CA GLY A 59 16.20 -12.08 4.43
C GLY A 59 15.73 -10.63 4.32
N VAL A 60 14.52 -10.38 4.84
CA VAL A 60 13.94 -9.04 4.95
C VAL A 60 13.22 -8.88 6.27
N ILE A 61 13.17 -7.65 6.79
CA ILE A 61 12.37 -7.32 7.98
C ILE A 61 10.87 -7.34 7.62
N ALA A 62 10.53 -6.79 6.45
CA ALA A 62 9.20 -6.74 5.88
C ALA A 62 9.29 -6.54 4.37
N LEU A 63 8.29 -7.02 3.65
CA LEU A 63 7.98 -6.59 2.30
C LEU A 63 7.19 -5.28 2.35
N ALA A 64 7.25 -4.48 1.30
CA ALA A 64 6.53 -3.22 1.26
C ALA A 64 5.87 -3.00 -0.11
N ALA A 65 4.68 -2.41 -0.08
CA ALA A 65 3.95 -2.05 -1.29
C ALA A 65 3.03 -0.86 -1.05
N HIS A 66 2.76 -0.10 -2.10
CA HIS A 66 1.73 0.91 -2.10
C HIS A 66 0.37 0.25 -2.34
N ARG A 67 -0.49 0.16 -1.30
CA ARG A 67 -1.69 -0.71 -1.25
C ARG A 67 -1.36 -2.20 -1.10
N ALA A 68 -0.59 -2.56 -0.08
CA ALA A 68 -0.13 -3.93 0.16
C ALA A 68 -1.22 -5.02 0.22
N SER A 69 -2.46 -4.70 0.61
CA SER A 69 -3.57 -5.65 0.61
C SER A 69 -3.96 -6.15 -0.79
N PHE A 70 -3.66 -5.36 -1.83
CA PHE A 70 -3.83 -5.80 -3.22
C PHE A 70 -2.74 -6.81 -3.60
N GLU A 71 -1.48 -6.47 -3.34
CA GLU A 71 -0.33 -7.36 -3.60
C GLU A 71 -0.44 -8.70 -2.88
N GLN A 72 -0.91 -8.71 -1.64
CA GLN A 72 -1.06 -9.92 -0.82
C GLN A 72 -2.05 -10.94 -1.39
N ARG A 73 -2.95 -10.54 -2.31
CA ARG A 73 -3.83 -11.48 -3.03
C ARG A 73 -3.03 -12.43 -3.91
N TYR A 74 -1.89 -11.97 -4.41
CA TYR A 74 -0.99 -12.74 -5.29
C TYR A 74 0.26 -13.20 -4.54
N CYS A 75 0.79 -12.37 -3.63
CA CYS A 75 1.96 -12.65 -2.80
C CYS A 75 1.56 -13.33 -1.48
N THR A 76 0.89 -14.49 -1.58
CA THR A 76 0.32 -15.20 -0.42
C THR A 76 1.37 -15.55 0.63
N PRO A 77 0.99 -15.85 1.89
CA PRO A 77 1.94 -16.30 2.91
C PRO A 77 2.76 -17.54 2.47
N ALA A 78 2.14 -18.45 1.71
CA ALA A 78 2.79 -19.62 1.16
C ALA A 78 3.85 -19.31 0.09
N LEU A 79 3.82 -18.12 -0.54
CA LEU A 79 4.83 -17.66 -1.50
C LEU A 79 5.85 -16.71 -0.86
N SER A 80 5.41 -15.86 0.08
CA SER A 80 6.27 -14.88 0.78
C SER A 80 6.97 -15.42 2.02
N GLY A 81 6.59 -16.61 2.49
CA GLY A 81 7.20 -17.22 3.69
C GLY A 81 6.68 -16.58 4.98
N GLY A 82 5.46 -16.05 4.96
CA GLY A 82 4.87 -15.35 6.11
C GLY A 82 5.48 -13.97 6.38
N ALA A 83 6.08 -13.33 5.38
CA ALA A 83 6.69 -12.01 5.53
C ALA A 83 5.68 -10.97 6.07
N LYS A 84 6.18 -10.09 6.94
CA LYS A 84 5.43 -8.90 7.37
C LYS A 84 5.33 -7.92 6.21
N TRP A 85 4.27 -7.09 6.20
CA TRP A 85 4.03 -6.12 5.12
C TRP A 85 3.88 -4.69 5.64
N ILE A 86 4.60 -3.77 5.01
CA ILE A 86 4.42 -2.33 5.15
C ILE A 86 3.58 -1.83 3.98
N CYS A 87 2.44 -1.21 4.28
CA CYS A 87 1.62 -0.54 3.29
C CYS A 87 1.96 0.96 3.26
N THR A 88 2.73 1.39 2.26
CA THR A 88 3.18 2.80 2.18
C THR A 88 2.00 3.75 1.98
N TRP A 89 0.90 3.30 1.37
CA TRP A 89 -0.33 4.11 1.29
C TRP A 89 -0.90 4.43 2.68
N LYS A 90 -1.10 3.41 3.53
CA LYS A 90 -1.63 3.61 4.89
C LYS A 90 -0.69 4.46 5.74
N CYS A 91 0.62 4.24 5.60
CA CYS A 91 1.64 5.04 6.28
C CYS A 91 1.63 6.50 5.82
N ALA A 92 1.45 6.76 4.52
CA ALA A 92 1.37 8.12 3.98
C ALA A 92 0.17 8.90 4.54
N LEU A 93 -0.98 8.26 4.75
CA LEU A 93 -2.14 8.92 5.36
C LEU A 93 -1.87 9.43 6.78
N ARG A 94 -1.01 8.72 7.53
CA ARG A 94 -0.64 9.04 8.91
C ARG A 94 0.48 10.08 8.98
N LEU A 95 1.50 9.91 8.15
CA LEU A 95 2.67 10.77 8.16
C LEU A 95 2.42 12.10 7.48
N TRP A 96 1.62 12.11 6.40
CA TRP A 96 1.43 13.27 5.54
C TRP A 96 -0.05 13.61 5.33
N PRO A 97 -0.84 13.78 6.40
CA PRO A 97 -2.30 13.93 6.32
C PRO A 97 -2.75 15.17 5.55
N ASP A 98 -1.90 16.20 5.47
CA ASP A 98 -2.21 17.46 4.79
C ASP A 98 -2.17 17.36 3.26
N LEU A 99 -1.65 16.25 2.71
CA LEU A 99 -1.57 16.07 1.27
C LEU A 99 -2.96 15.85 0.64
N PRO A 100 -3.21 16.41 -0.56
CA PRO A 100 -4.52 16.33 -1.18
C PRO A 100 -4.87 14.94 -1.73
N ARG A 101 -3.86 14.10 -2.01
CA ARG A 101 -3.99 12.82 -2.71
C ARG A 101 -2.79 11.92 -2.36
N PHE A 102 -3.04 10.61 -2.39
CA PHE A 102 -2.09 9.62 -1.87
C PHE A 102 -1.77 8.50 -2.86
N SER A 103 -2.03 8.63 -4.17
CA SER A 103 -1.56 7.63 -5.13
C SER A 103 -0.03 7.66 -5.22
N ASN A 104 0.60 6.53 -5.53
CA ASN A 104 2.07 6.40 -5.54
C ASN A 104 2.76 7.48 -6.41
N GLN A 105 2.27 7.65 -7.64
CA GLN A 105 2.79 8.64 -8.58
C GLN A 105 2.42 10.08 -8.19
N MET A 106 1.30 10.31 -7.51
CA MET A 106 1.00 11.64 -6.98
C MET A 106 1.95 12.00 -5.83
N LEU A 107 2.21 11.05 -4.92
CA LEU A 107 3.17 11.25 -3.83
C LEU A 107 4.57 11.54 -4.36
N ARG A 108 4.98 10.91 -5.47
CA ARG A 108 6.26 11.24 -6.14
C ARG A 108 6.37 12.73 -6.44
N TYR A 109 5.34 13.35 -6.99
CA TYR A 109 5.34 14.76 -7.36
C TYR A 109 5.15 15.71 -6.17
N LEU A 110 4.29 15.33 -5.23
CA LEU A 110 4.03 16.13 -4.03
C LEU A 110 5.21 16.14 -3.07
N ARG A 111 5.88 15.00 -2.89
CA ARG A 111 6.98 14.83 -1.92
C ARG A 111 8.36 15.10 -2.49
N ARG A 112 8.55 14.87 -3.79
CA ARG A 112 9.86 14.96 -4.48
C ARG A 112 11.00 14.30 -3.67
N PRO A 113 10.93 12.99 -3.37
CA PRO A 113 11.93 12.32 -2.55
C PRO A 113 13.35 12.56 -3.06
N GLU A 114 14.27 12.88 -2.15
CA GLU A 114 15.67 13.13 -2.49
C GLU A 114 16.28 11.94 -3.23
N GLY A 115 17.05 12.21 -4.28
CA GLY A 115 17.74 11.18 -5.08
C GLY A 115 16.82 10.34 -5.96
N LEU A 116 15.52 10.64 -6.05
CA LEU A 116 14.63 9.99 -7.02
C LEU A 116 14.95 10.52 -8.42
N VAL A 117 15.39 9.62 -9.30
CA VAL A 117 15.61 9.89 -10.71
C VAL A 117 14.29 9.75 -11.46
N HIS A 118 13.86 10.81 -12.13
CA HIS A 118 12.52 10.90 -12.70
C HIS A 118 12.26 9.77 -13.73
N GLU A 119 13.21 9.51 -14.61
CA GLU A 119 13.08 8.57 -15.73
C GLU A 119 12.93 7.13 -15.22
N LEU A 120 13.52 6.81 -14.07
CA LEU A 120 13.46 5.47 -13.46
C LEU A 120 12.11 5.19 -12.79
N GLY A 121 11.33 6.24 -12.50
CA GLY A 121 9.95 6.12 -12.05
C GLY A 121 8.94 6.04 -13.20
N LEU A 122 9.40 5.90 -14.44
CA LEU A 122 8.56 5.81 -15.65
C LEU A 122 8.87 4.56 -16.50
N PRO A 123 7.91 4.11 -17.33
CA PRO A 123 6.53 4.57 -17.37
C PRO A 123 5.74 4.09 -16.13
N ALA A 124 4.77 4.90 -15.70
CA ALA A 124 3.88 4.52 -14.60
C ALA A 124 3.08 3.25 -14.96
N HIS A 125 2.59 2.53 -13.96
CA HIS A 125 1.86 1.26 -14.15
C HIS A 125 2.73 0.11 -14.69
N ARG A 126 4.05 0.22 -14.53
CA ARG A 126 5.00 -0.89 -14.68
C ARG A 126 5.59 -1.23 -13.31
N ALA A 127 5.78 -2.53 -13.09
CA ALA A 127 6.20 -3.06 -11.79
C ALA A 127 7.47 -2.40 -11.23
N LEU A 128 8.56 -2.35 -12.01
CA LEU A 128 9.81 -1.76 -11.54
C LEU A 128 9.71 -0.24 -11.30
N PRO A 129 9.22 0.59 -12.24
CA PRO A 129 8.98 2.01 -11.99
C PRO A 129 8.15 2.33 -10.75
N ASP A 130 7.04 1.62 -10.53
CA ASP A 130 6.20 1.83 -9.34
C ASP A 130 6.85 1.33 -8.05
N ALA A 131 7.59 0.21 -8.10
CA ALA A 131 8.37 -0.29 -6.97
C ALA A 131 9.51 0.67 -6.60
N TYR A 132 10.19 1.27 -7.59
CA TYR A 132 11.22 2.27 -7.39
C TYR A 132 10.68 3.51 -6.65
N VAL A 133 9.56 4.06 -7.12
CA VAL A 133 8.88 5.18 -6.44
C VAL A 133 8.45 4.77 -5.02
N THR A 134 7.88 3.57 -4.85
CA THR A 134 7.48 3.05 -3.54
C THR A 134 8.67 2.93 -2.59
N ALA A 135 9.83 2.50 -3.08
CA ALA A 135 11.05 2.35 -2.27
C ALA A 135 11.54 3.70 -1.74
N HIS A 136 11.52 4.75 -2.56
CA HIS A 136 11.85 6.10 -2.11
C HIS A 136 10.89 6.60 -1.03
N HIS A 137 9.58 6.41 -1.20
CA HIS A 137 8.61 6.76 -0.15
C HIS A 137 8.84 5.95 1.13
N LEU A 138 9.09 4.64 1.02
CA LEU A 138 9.37 3.79 2.17
C LEU A 138 10.61 4.27 2.94
N ARG A 139 11.70 4.59 2.23
CA ARG A 139 12.91 5.15 2.84
C ARG A 139 12.59 6.42 3.63
N ASP A 140 11.86 7.34 3.04
CA ASP A 140 11.51 8.62 3.68
C ASP A 140 10.61 8.41 4.91
N MET A 141 9.69 7.44 4.86
CA MET A 141 8.84 7.05 6.00
C MET A 141 9.66 6.40 7.12
N LEU A 142 10.58 5.49 6.79
CA LEU A 142 11.47 4.82 7.74
C LEU A 142 12.48 5.79 8.40
N ASN A 143 12.73 6.95 7.78
CA ASN A 143 13.54 8.02 8.35
C ASN A 143 12.71 9.02 9.18
N GLN A 144 11.38 8.91 9.19
CA GLN A 144 10.48 9.72 10.03
C GLN A 144 9.97 8.94 11.25
N THR A 145 9.93 7.61 11.18
CA THR A 145 9.41 6.76 12.26
C THR A 145 10.03 5.35 12.21
N THR A 146 9.73 4.53 13.21
CA THR A 146 10.25 3.16 13.34
C THR A 146 9.55 2.17 12.41
N VAL A 147 10.22 1.05 12.12
CA VAL A 147 9.65 -0.07 11.36
C VAL A 147 8.40 -0.60 12.05
N GLU A 148 8.44 -0.72 13.38
CA GLU A 148 7.37 -1.22 14.23
C GLU A 148 6.11 -0.37 14.07
N GLN A 149 6.27 0.96 14.05
CA GLN A 149 5.15 1.87 13.88
C GLN A 149 4.52 1.77 12.48
N LEU A 150 5.35 1.65 11.43
CA LEU A 150 4.85 1.42 10.07
C LEU A 150 4.07 0.11 9.97
N LEU A 151 4.55 -0.94 10.65
CA LEU A 151 3.87 -2.24 10.70
C LEU A 151 2.53 -2.17 11.45
N VAL A 152 2.45 -1.41 12.55
CA VAL A 152 1.19 -1.17 13.28
C VAL A 152 0.17 -0.51 12.34
N TRP A 153 0.51 0.62 11.72
CA TRP A 153 -0.40 1.31 10.80
C TRP A 153 -0.78 0.46 9.58
N SER A 154 0.11 -0.41 9.13
CA SER A 154 -0.16 -1.27 7.97
C SER A 154 -1.23 -2.33 8.25
N ARG A 155 -1.39 -2.74 9.51
CA ARG A 155 -2.38 -3.72 9.98
C ARG A 155 -3.76 -3.11 10.20
N GLU A 156 -3.83 -1.82 10.50
CA GLU A 156 -5.10 -1.09 10.64
C GLU A 156 -5.69 -0.74 9.27
N PRO A 157 -7.01 -0.53 9.14
CA PRO A 157 -7.57 0.13 7.95
C PRO A 157 -6.95 1.53 7.74
N GLY A 158 -7.10 2.06 6.53
CA GLY A 158 -6.64 3.40 6.19
C GLY A 158 -7.35 4.46 7.03
N LEU A 159 -6.58 5.31 7.72
CA LEU A 159 -7.12 6.47 8.44
C LEU A 159 -7.15 7.66 7.49
N LEU A 160 -8.31 7.93 6.90
CA LEU A 160 -8.45 8.92 5.85
C LEU A 160 -8.36 10.35 6.43
N PRO A 161 -7.57 11.27 5.89
CA PRO A 161 -7.50 12.64 6.43
C PRO A 161 -8.80 13.44 6.26
N ARG A 162 -9.59 13.10 5.23
CA ARG A 162 -10.83 13.79 4.85
C ARG A 162 -11.84 12.78 4.34
N VAL A 163 -13.12 13.14 4.37
CA VAL A 163 -14.18 12.30 3.81
C VAL A 163 -13.97 12.17 2.29
N PRO A 164 -13.84 10.94 1.74
CA PRO A 164 -13.42 10.77 0.35
C PRO A 164 -14.57 10.93 -0.66
N THR A 165 -15.82 10.68 -0.25
CA THR A 165 -16.98 10.54 -1.13
C THR A 165 -18.27 11.02 -0.47
N GLY A 166 -19.33 11.18 -1.27
CA GLY A 166 -20.65 11.58 -0.79
C GLY A 166 -20.80 13.07 -0.46
N PRO A 167 -21.91 13.46 0.19
CA PRO A 167 -22.24 14.87 0.46
C PRO A 167 -21.19 15.61 1.32
N GLU A 168 -20.52 14.88 2.21
CA GLU A 168 -19.52 15.42 3.12
C GLU A 168 -18.10 15.44 2.52
N ARG A 169 -17.95 15.12 1.23
CA ARG A 169 -16.65 14.96 0.56
C ARG A 169 -15.75 16.18 0.77
N GLY A 170 -14.51 15.92 1.17
CA GLY A 170 -13.47 16.93 1.36
C GLY A 170 -13.48 17.59 2.75
N LYS A 171 -14.56 17.43 3.53
CA LYS A 171 -14.60 17.90 4.92
C LYS A 171 -13.61 17.12 5.79
N ALA A 172 -13.09 17.81 6.81
CA ALA A 172 -12.42 17.17 7.92
C ALA A 172 -13.44 16.33 8.71
N TRP A 173 -13.01 15.20 9.26
CA TRP A 173 -13.90 14.33 10.04
C TRP A 173 -14.49 15.02 11.26
N SER A 174 -13.75 15.96 11.86
CA SER A 174 -14.22 16.83 12.95
C SER A 174 -15.41 17.73 12.59
N ALA A 175 -15.64 18.00 11.30
CA ALA A 175 -16.72 18.84 10.80
C ALA A 175 -17.95 18.03 10.35
N VAL A 176 -17.92 16.70 10.49
CA VAL A 176 -19.05 15.82 10.19
C VAL A 176 -19.88 15.60 11.46
N ASP A 177 -21.19 15.71 11.33
CA ASP A 177 -22.14 15.52 12.43
C ASP A 177 -22.16 14.08 12.95
N ALA A 178 -22.50 13.90 14.23
CA ALA A 178 -22.44 12.61 14.92
C ALA A 178 -23.28 11.51 14.24
N ASP A 179 -24.53 11.81 13.89
CA ASP A 179 -25.42 10.85 13.20
C ASP A 179 -24.84 10.40 11.86
N ARG A 180 -24.21 11.34 11.15
CA ARG A 180 -23.57 11.03 9.87
C ARG A 180 -22.30 10.19 10.07
N LEU A 181 -21.51 10.48 11.09
CA LEU A 181 -20.37 9.64 11.47
C LEU A 181 -20.81 8.22 11.83
N GLN A 182 -21.91 8.06 12.58
CA GLN A 182 -22.45 6.74 12.94
C GLN A 182 -22.87 5.93 11.70
N ALA A 183 -23.52 6.58 10.74
CA ALA A 183 -23.90 5.96 9.48
C ALA A 183 -22.66 5.55 8.64
N LEU A 184 -21.63 6.41 8.58
CA LEU A 184 -20.38 6.11 7.89
C LEU A 184 -19.60 4.98 8.57
N ALA A 185 -19.57 4.95 9.90
CA ALA A 185 -18.94 3.91 10.71
C ALA A 185 -19.58 2.53 10.52
N SER A 186 -20.87 2.49 10.18
CA SER A 186 -21.62 1.25 9.90
C SER A 186 -21.56 0.84 8.42
N GLY A 187 -20.83 1.58 7.59
CA GLY A 187 -20.72 1.35 6.14
C GLY A 187 -19.89 0.13 5.77
N ARG A 188 -19.91 -0.22 4.47
CA ARG A 188 -19.15 -1.36 3.91
C ARG A 188 -17.69 -1.05 3.59
N ASP A 189 -17.37 0.22 3.33
CA ASP A 189 -16.00 0.64 3.06
C ASP A 189 -15.22 0.66 4.37
N ILE A 190 -14.26 -0.26 4.51
CA ILE A 190 -13.54 -0.48 5.76
C ILE A 190 -12.70 0.73 6.19
N ASP A 191 -12.14 1.49 5.24
CA ASP A 191 -11.30 2.64 5.54
C ASP A 191 -12.17 3.82 6.02
N ILE A 192 -13.31 4.05 5.34
CA ILE A 192 -14.32 5.05 5.78
C ILE A 192 -14.89 4.67 7.14
N ALA A 193 -15.31 3.42 7.31
CA ALA A 193 -15.92 2.93 8.53
C ALA A 193 -14.98 3.06 9.74
N PHE A 194 -13.74 2.61 9.57
CA PHE A 194 -12.70 2.73 10.58
C PHE A 194 -12.40 4.20 10.94
N THR A 195 -12.29 5.07 9.93
CA THR A 195 -11.99 6.49 10.17
C THR A 195 -13.13 7.20 10.90
N ALA A 196 -14.37 6.95 10.50
CA ALA A 196 -15.55 7.50 11.17
C ALA A 196 -15.65 7.00 12.63
N ALA A 197 -15.44 5.71 12.87
CA ALA A 197 -15.41 5.15 14.22
C ALA A 197 -14.26 5.69 15.08
N THR A 198 -13.12 6.00 14.46
CA THR A 198 -12.00 6.67 15.15
C THR A 198 -12.38 8.07 15.59
N GLU A 199 -13.06 8.83 14.73
CA GLU A 199 -13.53 10.17 15.09
C GLU A 199 -14.63 10.13 16.18
N LEU A 200 -15.56 9.16 16.11
CA LEU A 200 -16.56 8.97 17.16
C LEU A 200 -15.91 8.66 18.52
N ARG A 201 -14.90 7.79 18.56
CA ARG A 201 -14.12 7.50 19.77
C ARG A 201 -13.38 8.73 20.28
N ARG A 202 -12.76 9.52 19.38
CA ARG A 202 -12.08 10.76 19.74
C ARG A 202 -13.03 11.80 20.38
N ARG A 203 -14.33 11.71 20.10
CA ARG A 203 -15.38 12.56 20.68
C ARG A 203 -16.11 11.93 21.88
N ASP A 204 -15.64 10.78 22.36
CA ASP A 204 -16.28 10.00 23.44
C ASP A 204 -17.75 9.62 23.14
N LEU A 205 -18.12 9.48 21.87
CA LEU A 205 -19.48 9.14 21.44
C LEU A 205 -19.72 7.63 21.31
N ILE A 206 -18.65 6.83 21.29
CA ILE A 206 -18.71 5.36 21.34
C ILE A 206 -17.54 4.83 22.18
N THR A 207 -17.78 3.77 22.95
CA THR A 207 -16.75 3.04 23.70
C THR A 207 -16.27 1.85 22.86
N ASP A 208 -14.99 1.44 23.01
CA ASP A 208 -14.38 0.35 22.23
C ASP A 208 -15.27 -0.91 22.22
N THR A 209 -15.96 -1.14 21.10
CA THR A 209 -16.68 -2.37 20.84
C THR A 209 -16.01 -3.04 19.65
N ALA A 210 -15.34 -4.16 19.94
CA ALA A 210 -14.66 -5.10 19.04
C ALA A 210 -14.48 -4.62 17.58
N VAL A 211 -13.29 -4.12 17.29
CA VAL A 211 -12.79 -3.89 15.92
C VAL A 211 -13.10 -5.15 15.09
N ARG A 212 -13.93 -5.02 14.05
CA ARG A 212 -14.01 -6.02 12.99
C ARG A 212 -12.65 -6.08 12.32
N THR A 213 -11.80 -6.98 12.79
CA THR A 213 -10.58 -7.36 12.08
C THR A 213 -11.01 -7.83 10.71
N SER A 214 -10.30 -7.39 9.68
CA SER A 214 -10.53 -7.87 8.32
C SER A 214 -10.27 -9.37 8.30
N ASP A 215 -11.33 -10.17 8.46
CA ASP A 215 -11.31 -11.56 8.07
C ASP A 215 -11.09 -11.55 6.56
N GLN A 216 -9.85 -11.85 6.17
CA GLN A 216 -9.54 -12.27 4.82
C GLN A 216 -10.26 -13.61 4.64
N GLY A 217 -11.53 -13.53 4.26
CA GLY A 217 -12.32 -14.67 3.83
C GLY A 217 -11.56 -15.41 2.76
N ARG A 218 -11.09 -16.60 3.13
CA ARG A 218 -10.74 -17.71 2.24
C ARG A 218 -11.90 -17.85 1.24
N LEU A 219 -11.69 -17.38 0.02
CA LEU A 219 -12.41 -17.92 -1.12
C LEU A 219 -11.54 -19.06 -1.64
N LEU A 220 -12.09 -20.26 -1.47
CA LEU A 220 -11.66 -21.49 -2.13
C LEU A 220 -11.63 -21.31 -3.66
#